data_AF-A0A2V6NPL2-F1
#
_entry.id   AF-A0A2V6NPL2-F1
#
_cell.length_a   1.000
_cell.length_b   1.000
_cell.length_c   1.000
_cell.angle_alpha   90.00
_cell.angle_beta   90.00
_cell.angle_gamma   90.00
#
_symmetry.space_group_name_H-M   'P 1'
#
loop_
_entity.id
_entity.type
_entity.pdbx_description
1 polymer ?
#
loop_
_entity_poly.entity_id
_entity_poly.type
_entity_poly.pdbx_seq_one_letter_code
_entity_poly.pdbx_strand_id
1 'polypeptide(L)'
;MHRRSSFPFLFLLVFLFLLRGPCAASPIQDRADRFLKLANAGYQALFRVNSEAQWLAVTDVTPEHDAAVEATGKAYAAFNGNPAIITEARDLLTHEKELTPLSVRQLKQLLLNAAEGPMTNPDLVAKRVEAETKQSSILNSFEFKLNGQKITANEIDNKLEKSTDLEERRAIWEASKESGPALKDNLVVLRDLRNGVAREMKYPDYFSLEVASYGMTTDEMLKMLDDWMATLRPLYLQLHTW
;
A
#
# COMPACT_ATOMS: atom_id res chain seq x y z
N MET A 1 48.01 -79.12 5.43
CA MET A 1 48.61 -78.13 6.36
C MET A 1 48.78 -76.84 5.56
N HIS A 2 48.28 -75.64 5.87
CA HIS A 2 47.65 -75.03 7.03
C HIS A 2 46.65 -73.95 6.53
N ARG A 3 45.64 -73.68 7.37
CA ARG A 3 44.66 -72.57 7.29
C ARG A 3 45.31 -71.19 7.38
N ARG A 4 44.57 -70.15 6.93
CA ARG A 4 44.24 -68.84 7.56
C ARG A 4 44.37 -67.70 6.54
N SER A 5 43.60 -66.61 6.52
CA SER A 5 42.30 -66.19 7.08
C SER A 5 42.10 -64.76 6.53
N SER A 6 40.90 -64.44 6.06
CA SER A 6 40.48 -63.11 5.59
C SER A 6 40.45 -62.09 6.75
N PHE A 7 40.86 -60.84 6.53
CA PHE A 7 40.32 -59.66 7.21
C PHE A 7 40.47 -58.39 6.32
N PRO A 8 39.55 -57.41 6.43
CA PRO A 8 39.29 -56.38 5.43
C PRO A 8 40.02 -55.06 5.72
N PHE A 9 40.28 -54.30 4.66
CA PHE A 9 40.74 -52.91 4.76
C PHE A 9 39.57 -52.01 5.18
N LEU A 10 39.63 -51.51 6.41
CA LEU A 10 38.73 -50.51 6.96
C LEU A 10 39.14 -49.13 6.40
N PHE A 11 38.40 -48.59 5.43
CA PHE A 11 38.54 -47.18 5.02
C PHE A 11 37.78 -46.30 6.02
N LEU A 12 38.53 -45.58 6.86
CA LEU A 12 38.02 -44.58 7.78
C LEU A 12 37.68 -43.30 7.00
N LEU A 13 36.41 -43.09 6.66
CA LEU A 13 35.91 -41.83 6.10
C LEU A 13 35.79 -40.80 7.23
N VAL A 14 36.75 -39.88 7.31
CA VAL A 14 36.70 -38.72 8.20
C VAL A 14 35.65 -37.74 7.66
N PHE A 15 34.49 -37.69 8.31
CA PHE A 15 33.51 -36.63 8.11
C PHE A 15 34.06 -35.33 8.70
N LEU A 16 34.57 -34.43 7.85
CA LEU A 16 34.84 -33.05 8.23
C LEU A 16 33.50 -32.33 8.44
N PHE A 17 33.02 -32.31 9.69
CA PHE A 17 32.00 -31.36 10.12
C PHE A 17 32.64 -29.96 10.13
N LEU A 18 32.46 -29.21 9.05
CA LEU A 18 32.64 -27.76 9.06
C LEU A 18 31.59 -27.15 9.99
N LEU A 19 31.99 -26.92 11.24
CA LEU A 19 31.29 -26.04 12.18
C LEU A 19 31.22 -24.65 11.55
N ARG A 20 30.10 -24.38 10.88
CA ARG A 20 29.73 -23.05 10.41
C ARG A 20 29.35 -22.24 11.64
N GLY A 21 30.32 -21.57 12.25
CA GLY A 21 30.05 -20.58 13.30
C GLY A 21 29.05 -19.52 12.81
N PRO A 22 28.33 -18.83 13.72
CA PRO A 22 27.45 -17.74 13.31
C PRO A 22 28.29 -16.76 12.50
N CYS A 23 27.94 -16.62 11.21
CA CYS A 23 28.58 -15.67 10.33
C CYS A 23 28.29 -14.30 10.93
N ALA A 24 29.31 -13.64 11.50
CA ALA A 24 29.16 -12.28 11.98
C ALA A 24 28.61 -11.44 10.82
N ALA A 25 27.53 -10.71 11.08
CA ALA A 25 26.92 -9.86 10.08
C ALA A 25 28.00 -8.90 9.52
N SER A 26 27.95 -8.63 8.21
CA SER A 26 28.86 -7.64 7.63
C SER A 26 28.63 -6.29 8.31
N PRO A 27 29.64 -5.41 8.41
CA PRO A 27 29.44 -4.07 8.96
C PRO A 27 28.29 -3.30 8.28
N ILE A 28 28.05 -3.57 6.99
CA ILE A 28 26.93 -3.02 6.21
C ILE A 28 25.59 -3.61 6.67
N GLN A 29 25.48 -4.93 6.86
CA GLN A 29 24.28 -5.57 7.38
C GLN A 29 23.95 -5.07 8.80
N ASP A 30 24.95 -4.95 9.67
CA ASP A 30 24.79 -4.41 11.03
C ASP A 30 24.29 -2.96 11.01
N ARG A 31 24.77 -2.13 10.07
CA ARG A 31 24.27 -0.77 9.85
C ARG A 31 22.81 -0.79 9.41
N ALA A 32 22.47 -1.64 8.43
CA ALA A 32 21.10 -1.79 7.95
C ALA A 32 20.14 -2.23 9.06
N ASP A 33 20.53 -3.20 9.89
CA ASP A 33 19.68 -3.71 10.96
C ASP A 33 19.40 -2.65 12.04
N ARG A 34 20.41 -1.86 12.42
CA ARG A 34 20.21 -0.74 13.35
C ARG A 34 19.30 0.34 12.76
N PHE A 35 19.54 0.70 11.49
CA PHE A 35 18.72 1.67 10.78
C PHE A 35 17.27 1.21 10.66
N LEU A 36 17.04 -0.02 10.16
CA LEU A 36 15.71 -0.60 9.99
C LEU A 36 14.99 -0.75 11.34
N LYS A 37 15.69 -1.09 12.42
CA LYS A 37 15.09 -1.12 13.76
C LYS A 37 14.51 0.24 14.16
N LEU A 38 15.26 1.32 13.92
CA LEU A 38 14.79 2.68 14.20
C LEU A 38 13.63 3.09 13.27
N ALA A 39 13.81 2.87 11.96
CA ALA A 39 12.82 3.23 10.95
C ALA A 39 11.48 2.50 11.18
N ASN A 40 11.53 1.19 11.46
CA ASN A 40 10.35 0.37 11.75
C ASN A 40 9.63 0.83 13.02
N ALA A 41 10.36 1.16 14.09
CA ALA A 41 9.74 1.63 15.33
C ALA A 41 9.03 2.97 15.14
N GLY A 42 9.67 3.94 14.47
CA GLY A 42 9.06 5.24 14.16
C GLY A 42 7.87 5.11 13.21
N TYR A 43 7.99 4.27 12.19
CA TYR A 43 6.90 3.95 11.27
C TYR A 43 5.69 3.40 12.01
N GLN A 44 5.88 2.35 12.84
CA GLN A 44 4.79 1.70 13.57
C GLN A 44 4.07 2.65 14.54
N ALA A 45 4.83 3.51 15.23
CA ALA A 45 4.25 4.48 16.16
C ALA A 45 3.36 5.49 15.44
N LEU A 46 3.88 6.12 14.38
CA LEU A 46 3.13 7.13 13.62
C LEU A 46 1.99 6.52 12.80
N PHE A 47 2.20 5.32 12.25
CA PHE A 47 1.15 4.58 11.54
C PHE A 47 -0.04 4.33 12.47
N ARG A 48 0.20 3.88 13.70
CA ARG A 48 -0.86 3.62 14.68
C ARG A 48 -1.67 4.87 14.97
N VAL A 49 -1.00 5.96 15.33
CA VAL A 49 -1.66 7.23 15.68
C VAL A 49 -2.47 7.78 14.50
N ASN A 50 -1.92 7.76 13.28
CA ASN A 50 -2.64 8.16 12.08
C ASN A 50 -3.84 7.24 11.79
N SER A 51 -3.67 5.93 11.91
CA SER A 51 -4.76 4.96 11.70
C SER A 51 -5.90 5.13 12.70
N GLU A 52 -5.58 5.40 13.96
CA GLU A 52 -6.57 5.65 15.00
C GLU A 52 -7.35 6.95 14.74
N ALA A 53 -6.66 8.02 14.31
CA ALA A 53 -7.32 9.28 13.92
C ALA A 53 -8.25 9.07 12.71
N GLN A 54 -7.80 8.33 11.70
CA GLN A 54 -8.61 7.97 10.54
C GLN A 54 -9.84 7.16 10.95
N TRP A 55 -9.68 6.17 11.82
CA TRP A 55 -10.80 5.38 12.33
C TRP A 55 -11.86 6.26 12.99
N LEU A 56 -11.46 7.17 13.87
CA LEU A 56 -12.40 8.09 14.51
C LEU A 56 -13.14 8.94 13.48
N ALA A 57 -12.42 9.55 12.53
CA ALA A 57 -13.02 10.41 11.50
C ALA A 57 -13.98 9.69 10.56
N VAL A 58 -13.79 8.39 10.27
CA VAL A 58 -14.75 7.63 9.45
C VAL A 58 -15.98 7.16 10.24
N THR A 59 -15.88 7.04 11.57
CA THR A 59 -17.00 6.62 12.44
C THR A 59 -17.78 7.77 13.05
N ASP A 60 -17.16 8.95 13.15
CA ASP A 60 -17.76 10.18 13.68
C ASP A 60 -17.15 11.38 12.93
N VAL A 61 -17.86 11.84 11.90
CA VAL A 61 -17.37 12.90 11.01
C VAL A 61 -17.57 14.26 11.66
N THR A 62 -16.49 14.81 12.22
CA THR A 62 -16.46 16.13 12.86
C THR A 62 -15.25 16.93 12.40
N PRO A 63 -15.30 18.27 12.39
CA PRO A 63 -14.13 19.10 12.10
C PRO A 63 -12.92 18.79 12.99
N GLU A 64 -13.16 18.41 14.25
CA GLU A 64 -12.11 18.04 15.20
C GLU A 64 -11.41 16.74 14.80
N HIS A 65 -12.16 15.72 14.40
CA HIS A 65 -11.58 14.46 13.92
C HIS A 65 -10.88 14.62 12.56
N ASP A 66 -11.44 15.43 11.65
CA ASP A 66 -10.79 15.77 10.38
C ASP A 66 -9.43 16.48 10.62
N ALA A 67 -9.40 17.45 11.54
CA ALA A 67 -8.17 18.14 11.91
C ALA A 67 -7.13 17.18 12.53
N ALA A 68 -7.57 16.18 13.30
CA ALA A 68 -6.70 15.14 13.84
C ALA A 68 -6.11 14.27 12.72
N VAL A 69 -6.90 13.89 11.71
CA VAL A 69 -6.41 13.15 10.53
C VAL A 69 -5.38 13.98 9.77
N GLU A 70 -5.64 15.27 9.54
CA GLU A 70 -4.66 16.12 8.86
C GLU A 70 -3.34 16.23 9.63
N ALA A 71 -3.40 16.48 10.94
CA ALA A 71 -2.21 16.65 11.77
C ALA A 71 -1.37 15.36 11.82
N THR A 72 -2.03 14.22 12.06
CA THR A 72 -1.37 12.92 12.17
C THR A 72 -0.90 12.40 10.81
N GLY A 73 -1.65 12.65 9.73
CA GLY A 73 -1.26 12.34 8.37
C GLY A 73 -0.04 13.15 7.90
N LYS A 74 0.01 14.45 8.20
CA LYS A 74 1.18 15.30 7.95
C LYS A 74 2.41 14.80 8.71
N ALA A 75 2.26 14.41 9.98
CA ALA A 75 3.37 13.85 10.78
C ALA A 75 3.85 12.49 10.24
N TYR A 76 2.92 11.61 9.86
CA TYR A 76 3.23 10.31 9.27
C TYR A 76 3.96 10.47 7.93
N ALA A 77 3.49 11.36 7.05
CA ALA A 77 4.16 11.67 5.80
C ALA A 77 5.54 12.30 6.04
N ALA A 78 5.67 13.19 7.04
CA ALA A 78 6.93 13.84 7.36
C ALA A 78 8.03 12.85 7.77
N PHE A 79 7.65 11.81 8.50
CA PHE A 79 8.56 10.73 8.86
C PHE A 79 8.92 9.88 7.65
N ASN A 80 7.94 9.35 6.91
CA ASN A 80 8.20 8.45 5.78
C ASN A 80 9.00 9.15 4.66
N GLY A 81 8.63 10.39 4.36
CA GLY A 81 9.29 11.21 3.35
C GLY A 81 10.58 11.88 3.80
N ASN A 82 11.07 11.61 5.02
CA ASN A 82 12.24 12.28 5.57
C ASN A 82 13.48 12.06 4.68
N PRO A 83 14.14 13.14 4.18
CA PRO A 83 15.32 13.01 3.32
C PRO A 83 16.45 12.18 3.91
N ALA A 84 16.63 12.18 5.24
CA ALA A 84 17.66 11.39 5.90
C ALA A 84 17.34 9.88 5.83
N ILE A 85 16.07 9.49 6.05
CA ILE A 85 15.62 8.09 5.91
C ILE A 85 15.76 7.63 4.46
N ILE A 86 15.33 8.46 3.51
CA ILE A 86 15.44 8.17 2.07
C ILE A 86 16.91 8.00 1.66
N THR A 87 17.79 8.91 2.11
CA THR A 87 19.21 8.88 1.75
C THR A 87 19.90 7.65 2.33
N GLU A 88 19.67 7.33 3.60
CA GLU A 88 20.23 6.14 4.24
C GLU A 88 19.73 4.86 3.57
N ALA A 89 18.45 4.78 3.23
CA ALA A 89 17.90 3.61 2.53
C ALA A 89 18.51 3.44 1.13
N ARG A 90 18.67 4.53 0.36
CA ARG A 90 19.34 4.50 -0.95
C ARG A 90 20.80 4.09 -0.83
N ASP A 91 21.53 4.64 0.14
CA ASP A 91 22.94 4.34 0.37
C ASP A 91 23.15 2.85 0.70
N LEU A 92 22.37 2.31 1.64
CA LEU A 92 22.42 0.88 1.99
C LEU A 92 22.10 -0.02 0.79
N LEU A 93 21.15 0.38 -0.08
CA LEU A 93 20.81 -0.38 -1.28
C LEU A 93 21.93 -0.38 -2.34
N THR A 94 22.91 0.53 -2.29
CA THR A 94 24.10 0.41 -3.16
C THR A 94 24.96 -0.82 -2.81
N HIS A 95 24.80 -1.34 -1.59
CA HIS A 95 25.47 -2.54 -1.07
C HIS A 95 24.54 -3.76 -1.00
N GLU A 96 23.52 -3.85 -1.87
CA GLU A 96 22.51 -4.92 -1.87
C GLU A 96 23.10 -6.36 -1.74
N LYS A 97 24.28 -6.61 -2.30
CA LYS A 97 24.96 -7.93 -2.26
C LYS A 97 25.46 -8.33 -0.87
N GLU A 98 25.65 -7.37 0.02
CA GLU A 98 26.13 -7.57 1.40
C GLU A 98 24.97 -7.62 2.40
N LEU A 99 23.73 -7.46 1.93
CA LEU A 99 22.52 -7.41 2.73
C LEU A 99 21.71 -8.71 2.64
N THR A 100 20.95 -9.00 3.69
CA THR A 100 19.94 -10.07 3.62
C THR A 100 18.82 -9.70 2.64
N PRO A 101 18.19 -10.68 1.96
CA PRO A 101 17.05 -10.41 1.10
C PRO A 101 15.90 -9.70 1.81
N LEU A 102 15.72 -9.95 3.12
CA LEU A 102 14.70 -9.27 3.93
C LEU A 102 15.03 -7.79 4.12
N SER A 103 16.26 -7.46 4.51
CA SER A 103 16.71 -6.07 4.67
C SER A 103 16.54 -5.29 3.36
N VAL A 104 16.91 -5.88 2.22
CA VAL A 104 16.71 -5.26 0.89
C VAL A 104 15.24 -4.95 0.62
N ARG A 105 14.33 -5.89 0.92
CA ARG A 105 12.88 -5.66 0.74
C ARG A 105 12.35 -4.56 1.65
N GLN A 106 12.78 -4.51 2.91
CA GLN A 106 12.38 -3.46 3.85
C GLN A 106 12.88 -2.08 3.42
N LEU A 107 14.13 -1.98 2.95
CA LEU A 107 14.70 -0.73 2.44
C LEU A 107 13.96 -0.25 1.18
N LYS A 108 13.63 -1.16 0.25
CA LYS A 108 12.81 -0.83 -0.93
C LYS A 108 11.41 -0.36 -0.52
N GLN A 109 10.79 -1.00 0.48
CA GLN A 109 9.49 -0.58 1.02
C GLN A 109 9.56 0.83 1.64
N LEU A 110 10.62 1.17 2.37
CA LEU A 110 10.79 2.53 2.90
C LEU A 110 10.82 3.59 1.79
N LEU A 111 11.47 3.28 0.65
CA LEU A 111 11.49 4.19 -0.50
C LEU A 111 10.12 4.32 -1.18
N LEU A 112 9.33 3.26 -1.23
CA LEU A 112 7.95 3.30 -1.73
C LEU A 112 7.05 4.13 -0.80
N ASN A 113 7.13 3.91 0.52
CA ASN A 113 6.38 4.70 1.51
C ASN A 113 6.76 6.19 1.42
N ALA A 114 8.04 6.49 1.20
CA ALA A 114 8.50 7.87 1.02
C ALA A 114 7.92 8.52 -0.24
N ALA A 115 7.62 7.75 -1.30
CA ALA A 115 7.08 8.28 -2.54
C ALA A 115 5.61 8.68 -2.48
N GLU A 116 4.87 8.18 -1.48
CA GLU A 116 3.54 8.67 -1.16
C GLU A 116 3.56 10.08 -0.53
N GLY A 117 4.63 10.46 0.14
CA GLY A 117 4.70 11.77 0.80
C GLY A 117 6.12 12.33 0.87
N PRO A 118 6.80 12.56 -0.26
CA PRO A 118 8.20 12.95 -0.25
C PRO A 118 8.36 14.36 0.32
N MET A 119 9.13 14.51 1.40
CA MET A 119 9.40 15.81 2.00
C MET A 119 10.46 16.62 1.24
N THR A 120 10.70 16.30 -0.03
CA THR A 120 11.32 17.22 -0.99
C THR A 120 10.40 18.39 -1.32
N ASN A 121 9.08 18.20 -1.17
CA ASN A 121 8.06 19.23 -1.36
C ASN A 121 6.97 19.15 -0.27
N PRO A 122 7.25 19.63 0.96
CA PRO A 122 6.34 19.52 2.09
C PRO A 122 4.96 20.17 1.86
N ASP A 123 4.92 21.29 1.14
CA ASP A 123 3.67 22.00 0.83
C ASP A 123 2.75 21.17 -0.07
N LEU A 124 3.32 20.48 -1.06
CA LEU A 124 2.57 19.57 -1.93
C LEU A 124 1.98 18.40 -1.12
N VAL A 125 2.78 17.83 -0.22
CA VAL A 125 2.34 16.72 0.65
C VAL A 125 1.26 17.19 1.62
N ALA A 126 1.40 18.37 2.23
CA ALA A 126 0.39 18.93 3.12
C ALA A 126 -0.95 19.15 2.40
N LYS A 127 -0.92 19.73 1.19
CA LYS A 127 -2.12 19.90 0.35
C LYS A 127 -2.77 18.57 -0.02
N ARG A 128 -1.97 17.54 -0.31
CA ARG A 128 -2.49 16.18 -0.57
C ARG A 128 -3.24 15.66 0.65
N VAL A 129 -2.63 15.70 1.84
CA VAL A 129 -3.25 15.22 3.07
C VAL A 129 -4.57 15.96 3.34
N GLU A 130 -4.58 17.29 3.25
CA GLU A 130 -5.80 18.11 3.41
C GLU A 130 -6.89 17.73 2.41
N ALA A 131 -6.52 17.54 1.14
CA ALA A 131 -7.46 17.15 0.09
C ALA A 131 -8.01 15.72 0.31
N GLU A 132 -7.20 14.79 0.82
CA GLU A 132 -7.62 13.41 1.14
C GLU A 132 -8.55 13.37 2.34
N THR A 133 -8.26 14.15 3.39
CA THR A 133 -9.17 14.32 4.53
C THR A 133 -10.49 14.89 4.07
N LYS A 134 -10.47 16.00 3.31
CA LYS A 134 -11.68 16.62 2.77
C LYS A 134 -12.50 15.64 1.90
N GLN A 135 -11.84 14.86 1.05
CA GLN A 135 -12.51 13.85 0.22
C GLN A 135 -13.26 12.84 1.08
N SER A 136 -12.60 12.35 2.13
CA SER A 136 -13.13 11.35 3.04
C SER A 136 -14.30 11.91 3.86
N SER A 137 -14.15 13.14 4.35
CA SER A 137 -15.20 13.86 5.09
C SER A 137 -16.46 14.06 4.23
N ILE A 138 -16.33 14.51 2.98
CA ILE A 138 -17.46 14.64 2.05
C ILE A 138 -18.15 13.30 1.81
N LEU A 139 -17.39 12.22 1.59
CA LEU A 139 -17.95 10.90 1.33
C LEU A 139 -18.69 10.35 2.55
N ASN A 140 -18.06 10.40 3.72
CA ASN A 140 -18.56 9.76 4.94
C ASN A 140 -19.73 10.53 5.57
N SER A 141 -19.80 11.85 5.37
CA SER A 141 -20.93 12.68 5.82
C SER A 141 -22.05 12.81 4.79
N PHE A 142 -21.94 12.16 3.63
CA PHE A 142 -22.88 12.36 2.54
C PHE A 142 -24.30 11.88 2.91
N GLU A 143 -25.27 12.80 2.87
CA GLU A 143 -26.67 12.50 3.11
C GLU A 143 -27.37 12.14 1.80
N PHE A 144 -27.64 10.85 1.59
CA PHE A 144 -28.41 10.37 0.44
C PHE A 144 -29.90 10.68 0.62
N LYS A 145 -30.58 10.96 -0.50
CA LYS A 145 -32.02 11.18 -0.52
C LYS A 145 -32.71 10.33 -1.57
N LEU A 146 -33.87 9.78 -1.22
CA LEU A 146 -34.78 9.10 -2.13
C LEU A 146 -36.14 9.76 -2.01
N ASN A 147 -36.66 10.32 -3.11
CA ASN A 147 -37.92 11.07 -3.13
C ASN A 147 -37.97 12.21 -2.07
N GLY A 148 -36.83 12.88 -1.88
CA GLY A 148 -36.67 13.96 -0.90
C GLY A 148 -36.55 13.51 0.56
N GLN A 149 -36.69 12.21 0.85
CA GLN A 149 -36.50 11.65 2.18
C GLN A 149 -35.08 11.11 2.36
N LYS A 150 -34.51 11.27 3.55
CA LYS A 150 -33.18 10.74 3.86
C LYS A 150 -33.20 9.22 3.78
N ILE A 151 -32.13 8.64 3.24
CA ILE A 151 -31.90 7.20 3.18
C ILE A 151 -30.43 6.89 3.47
N THR A 152 -30.14 5.74 4.06
CA THR A 152 -28.78 5.28 4.33
C THR A 152 -28.22 4.43 3.19
N ALA A 153 -26.89 4.31 3.11
CA ALA A 153 -26.24 3.40 2.16
C ALA A 153 -26.73 1.94 2.33
N ASN A 154 -26.90 1.48 3.57
CA ASN A 154 -27.42 0.15 3.85
C ASN A 154 -28.87 -0.02 3.36
N GLU A 155 -29.72 1.01 3.47
CA GLU A 155 -31.08 0.95 2.93
C GLU A 155 -31.10 0.97 1.40
N ILE A 156 -30.21 1.73 0.76
CA ILE A 156 -30.00 1.70 -0.69
C ILE A 156 -29.67 0.26 -1.13
N ASP A 157 -28.67 -0.36 -0.52
CA ASP A 157 -28.26 -1.74 -0.85
C ASP A 157 -29.40 -2.74 -0.64
N ASN A 158 -30.05 -2.70 0.52
CA ASN A 158 -31.19 -3.56 0.85
C ASN A 158 -32.33 -3.43 -0.18
N LYS A 159 -32.63 -2.20 -0.64
CA LYS A 159 -33.69 -1.97 -1.62
C LYS A 159 -33.27 -2.41 -3.03
N LEU A 160 -32.02 -2.16 -3.43
CA LEU A 160 -31.47 -2.66 -4.71
C LEU A 160 -31.39 -4.19 -4.76
N GLU A 161 -31.24 -4.85 -3.63
CA GLU A 161 -31.28 -6.32 -3.55
C GLU A 161 -32.72 -6.84 -3.68
N LYS A 162 -33.68 -6.22 -2.96
CA LYS A 162 -35.02 -6.80 -2.77
C LYS A 162 -36.08 -6.32 -3.76
N SER A 163 -35.96 -5.11 -4.30
CA SER A 163 -37.00 -4.55 -5.18
C SER A 163 -36.97 -5.23 -6.55
N THR A 164 -38.16 -5.57 -7.06
CA THR A 164 -38.37 -6.08 -8.42
C THR A 164 -39.03 -5.03 -9.33
N ASP A 165 -39.37 -3.85 -8.81
CA ASP A 165 -39.94 -2.74 -9.57
C ASP A 165 -38.82 -1.94 -10.26
N LEU A 166 -38.89 -1.83 -11.58
CA LEU A 166 -37.81 -1.20 -12.36
C LEU A 166 -37.69 0.30 -12.09
N GLU A 167 -38.81 1.01 -11.93
CA GLU A 167 -38.80 2.45 -11.67
C GLU A 167 -38.30 2.75 -10.26
N GLU A 168 -38.72 1.95 -9.27
CA GLU A 168 -38.18 2.04 -7.90
C GLU A 168 -36.67 1.78 -7.90
N ARG A 169 -36.21 0.68 -8.51
CA ARG A 169 -34.78 0.34 -8.59
C ARG A 169 -33.97 1.44 -9.27
N ARG A 170 -34.49 2.03 -10.34
CA ARG A 170 -33.84 3.13 -11.03
C ARG A 170 -33.71 4.34 -10.10
N ALA A 171 -34.78 4.74 -9.42
CA ALA A 171 -34.75 5.86 -8.48
C ALA A 171 -33.74 5.62 -7.33
N ILE A 172 -33.69 4.40 -6.78
CA ILE A 172 -32.70 4.02 -5.76
C ILE A 172 -31.28 4.05 -6.32
N TRP A 173 -31.06 3.54 -7.53
CA TRP A 173 -29.76 3.57 -8.18
C TRP A 173 -29.30 5.01 -8.42
N GLU A 174 -30.16 5.89 -8.92
CA GLU A 174 -29.85 7.31 -9.13
C GLU A 174 -29.50 8.00 -7.80
N ALA A 175 -30.28 7.75 -6.74
CA ALA A 175 -29.96 8.22 -5.38
C ALA A 175 -28.55 7.78 -4.93
N SER A 176 -28.16 6.52 -5.20
CA SER A 176 -26.82 6.01 -4.86
C SER A 176 -25.67 6.73 -5.58
N LYS A 177 -25.95 7.46 -6.67
CA LYS A 177 -24.94 8.19 -7.45
C LYS A 177 -24.82 9.66 -7.06
N GLU A 178 -25.67 10.17 -6.19
CA GLU A 178 -25.67 11.59 -5.77
C GLU A 178 -24.36 12.04 -5.11
N SER A 179 -23.62 11.12 -4.49
CA SER A 179 -22.30 11.44 -3.92
C SER A 179 -21.26 11.77 -5.00
N GLY A 180 -21.39 11.23 -6.21
CA GLY A 180 -20.45 11.42 -7.31
C GLY A 180 -20.20 12.89 -7.65
N PRO A 181 -21.24 13.69 -7.94
CA PRO A 181 -21.12 15.13 -8.15
C PRO A 181 -20.41 15.88 -7.02
N ALA A 182 -20.71 15.57 -5.75
CA ALA A 182 -20.09 16.22 -4.59
C ALA A 182 -18.59 15.90 -4.46
N LEU A 183 -18.17 14.71 -4.89
CA LEU A 183 -16.80 14.23 -4.80
C LEU A 183 -15.93 14.64 -6.00
N LYS A 184 -16.54 14.90 -7.17
CA LYS A 184 -15.84 15.04 -8.45
C LYS A 184 -14.75 16.10 -8.44
N ASP A 185 -15.05 17.31 -7.98
CA ASP A 185 -14.10 18.43 -8.09
C ASP A 185 -12.85 18.18 -7.24
N ASN A 186 -13.02 17.64 -6.04
CA ASN A 186 -11.89 17.33 -5.16
C ASN A 186 -11.11 16.08 -5.63
N LEU A 187 -11.74 15.11 -6.31
CA LEU A 187 -11.04 14.01 -6.98
C LEU A 187 -10.10 14.49 -8.09
N VAL A 188 -10.48 15.52 -8.86
CA VAL A 188 -9.62 16.12 -9.89
C VAL A 188 -8.39 16.76 -9.24
N VAL A 189 -8.59 17.50 -8.14
CA VAL A 189 -7.48 18.07 -7.34
C VAL A 189 -6.57 16.97 -6.82
N LEU A 190 -7.14 15.89 -6.26
CA LEU A 190 -6.38 14.75 -5.75
C LEU A 190 -5.55 14.05 -6.82
N ARG A 191 -6.10 13.87 -8.02
CA ARG A 191 -5.35 13.33 -9.17
C ARG A 191 -4.08 14.13 -9.41
N ASP A 192 -4.18 15.46 -9.43
CA ASP A 192 -3.06 16.34 -9.74
C ASP A 192 -2.03 16.36 -8.61
N LEU A 193 -2.47 16.37 -7.35
CA LEU A 193 -1.60 16.29 -6.17
C LEU A 193 -0.86 14.95 -6.09
N ARG A 194 -1.56 13.83 -6.30
CA ARG A 194 -0.99 12.48 -6.33
C ARG A 194 0.02 12.29 -7.46
N ASN A 195 -0.29 12.80 -8.65
CA ASN A 195 0.68 12.83 -9.74
C ASN A 195 1.87 13.74 -9.44
N GLY A 196 1.67 14.83 -8.69
CA GLY A 196 2.73 15.70 -8.20
C GLY A 196 3.74 14.94 -7.34
N VAL A 197 3.27 14.26 -6.28
CA VAL A 197 4.16 13.54 -5.36
C VAL A 197 4.88 12.37 -6.05
N ALA A 198 4.21 11.68 -6.97
CA ALA A 198 4.85 10.61 -7.75
C ALA A 198 6.05 11.14 -8.58
N ARG A 199 5.90 12.31 -9.21
CA ARG A 199 6.96 12.94 -10.01
C ARG A 199 8.15 13.41 -9.18
N GLU A 200 7.94 13.86 -7.95
CA GLU A 200 9.04 14.20 -7.01
C GLU A 200 9.99 13.01 -6.81
N MET A 201 9.45 11.78 -6.88
CA MET A 201 10.21 10.53 -6.77
C MET A 201 10.51 9.87 -8.12
N LYS A 202 10.39 10.63 -9.21
CA LYS A 202 10.73 10.26 -10.59
C LYS A 202 9.83 9.18 -11.21
N TYR A 203 8.63 8.96 -10.66
CA TYR A 203 7.60 8.19 -11.36
C TYR A 203 6.87 9.09 -12.38
N PRO A 204 6.47 8.57 -13.55
CA PRO A 204 5.73 9.36 -14.55
C PRO A 204 4.42 9.96 -14.00
N ASP A 205 3.69 9.14 -13.25
CA ASP A 205 2.40 9.45 -12.64
C ASP A 205 2.15 8.56 -11.41
N TYR A 206 1.03 8.80 -10.73
CA TYR A 206 0.65 8.06 -9.53
C TYR A 206 0.32 6.59 -9.81
N PHE A 207 -0.22 6.26 -10.99
CA PHE A 207 -0.47 4.86 -11.36
C PHE A 207 0.84 4.08 -11.46
N SER A 208 1.89 4.68 -12.03
CA SER A 208 3.21 4.09 -12.11
C SER A 208 3.83 3.85 -10.72
N LEU A 209 3.59 4.76 -9.77
CA LEU A 209 4.01 4.59 -8.38
C LEU A 209 3.29 3.40 -7.71
N GLU A 210 1.97 3.31 -7.84
CA GLU A 210 1.19 2.21 -7.28
C GLU A 210 1.60 0.85 -7.87
N VAL A 211 1.82 0.79 -9.20
CA VAL A 211 2.29 -0.43 -9.87
C VAL A 211 3.70 -0.84 -9.43
N ALA A 212 4.58 0.10 -9.11
CA ALA A 212 5.93 -0.20 -8.63
C ALA A 212 5.93 -1.02 -7.33
N SER A 213 4.88 -0.96 -6.51
CA SER A 213 4.72 -1.78 -5.31
C SER A 213 4.61 -3.28 -5.61
N TYR A 214 4.18 -3.64 -6.82
CA TYR A 214 4.13 -5.02 -7.32
C TYR A 214 5.46 -5.47 -7.94
N GLY A 215 6.47 -4.59 -8.01
CA GLY A 215 7.74 -4.86 -8.68
C GLY A 215 7.59 -5.00 -10.21
N MET A 216 6.57 -4.37 -10.79
CA MET A 216 6.26 -4.38 -12.21
C MET A 216 6.37 -2.98 -12.82
N THR A 217 6.50 -2.92 -14.13
CA THR A 217 6.19 -1.75 -14.95
C THR A 217 4.68 -1.65 -15.22
N THR A 218 4.20 -0.47 -15.60
CA THR A 218 2.80 -0.27 -15.99
C THR A 218 2.41 -1.14 -17.19
N ASP A 219 3.30 -1.32 -18.16
CA ASP A 219 3.06 -2.17 -19.34
C ASP A 219 2.91 -3.65 -18.96
N GLU A 220 3.75 -4.15 -18.04
CA GLU A 220 3.63 -5.52 -17.53
C GLU A 220 2.31 -5.74 -16.78
N MET A 221 1.92 -4.78 -15.92
CA MET A 221 0.66 -4.83 -15.19
C MET A 221 -0.54 -4.84 -16.14
N LEU A 222 -0.58 -3.91 -17.10
CA LEU A 222 -1.68 -3.82 -18.07
C LEU A 222 -1.77 -5.08 -18.94
N LYS A 223 -0.63 -5.58 -19.42
CA LYS A 223 -0.60 -6.84 -20.19
C LYS A 223 -1.16 -8.01 -19.39
N MET A 224 -0.77 -8.15 -18.11
CA MET A 224 -1.27 -9.22 -17.24
C MET A 224 -2.80 -9.11 -17.05
N LEU A 225 -3.31 -7.91 -16.80
CA LEU A 225 -4.74 -7.66 -16.64
C LEU A 225 -5.52 -7.95 -17.93
N ASP A 226 -5.00 -7.55 -19.09
CA ASP A 226 -5.59 -7.83 -20.39
C ASP A 226 -5.65 -9.33 -20.69
N ASP A 227 -4.57 -10.06 -20.41
CA ASP A 227 -4.51 -11.52 -20.58
C ASP A 227 -5.53 -12.24 -19.68
N TRP A 228 -5.71 -11.77 -18.43
CA TRP A 228 -6.76 -12.28 -17.53
C TRP A 228 -8.17 -11.97 -18.04
N MET A 229 -8.42 -10.74 -18.49
CA MET A 229 -9.72 -10.36 -19.05
C MET A 229 -10.06 -11.18 -20.28
N ALA A 230 -9.10 -11.39 -21.19
CA ALA A 230 -9.30 -12.24 -22.37
C ALA A 230 -9.66 -13.69 -21.98
N THR A 231 -9.03 -14.21 -20.93
CA THR A 231 -9.28 -15.57 -20.42
C THR A 231 -10.66 -15.70 -19.76
N LEU A 232 -11.06 -14.71 -18.96
CA LEU A 232 -12.30 -14.76 -18.18
C LEU A 232 -13.53 -14.31 -18.98
N ARG A 233 -13.35 -13.52 -20.04
CA ARG A 233 -14.46 -12.94 -20.81
C ARG A 233 -15.45 -13.98 -21.36
N PRO A 234 -15.04 -15.15 -21.90
CA PRO A 234 -16.01 -16.16 -22.35
C PRO A 234 -16.90 -16.67 -21.22
N LEU A 235 -16.35 -16.89 -20.02
CA LEU A 235 -17.11 -17.33 -18.85
C LEU A 235 -18.08 -16.23 -18.39
N TYR A 236 -17.61 -14.98 -18.32
CA TYR A 236 -18.46 -13.85 -17.99
C TYR A 236 -19.61 -13.68 -18.99
N LEU A 237 -19.34 -13.81 -20.29
CA LEU A 237 -20.37 -13.67 -21.32
C LEU A 237 -21.43 -14.77 -21.20
N GLN A 238 -21.04 -16.02 -20.94
CA GLN A 238 -22.02 -17.09 -20.70
C GLN A 238 -22.92 -16.77 -19.52
N LEU A 239 -22.37 -16.31 -18.39
CA LEU A 239 -23.15 -15.90 -17.23
C LEU A 239 -24.04 -14.68 -17.51
N HIS A 240 -23.54 -13.71 -18.27
CA HIS A 240 -24.26 -12.47 -18.60
C HIS A 240 -25.46 -12.73 -19.53
N THR A 241 -25.36 -13.72 -20.41
CA THR A 241 -26.43 -14.07 -21.37
C THR A 241 -27.36 -15.18 -20.89
N TRP A 242 -27.08 -15.80 -19.73
CA TRP A 242 -27.93 -16.83 -19.13
C TRP A 242 -29.18 -16.21 -18.53
#